data_AF-A0A4P9YE54-F1
#
_entry.id   AF-A0A4P9YE54-F1
#
_cell.length_a   1.000
_cell.length_b   1.000
_cell.length_c   1.000
_cell.angle_alpha   90.00
_cell.angle_beta   90.00
_cell.angle_gamma   90.00
#
_symmetry.space_group_name_H-M   'P 1'
#
loop_
_entity.id
_entity.type
_entity.pdbx_description
1 polymer ?
#
loop_
_entity_poly.entity_id
_entity_poly.type
_entity_poly.pdbx_seq_one_letter_code
_entity_poly.pdbx_strand_id
1 'polypeptide(L)'
;MGFILHGHKCRIVTHLEYKQWIESHGIEFASIGGNPAELISLCVENGMFTVKFFREGVRKFRDWVDELLVSAWEACQGTDAIIESPTAMAGMHIAEKL
;
A
#
# COMPACT_ATOMS: atom_id res chain seq x y z
N MET A 1 6.46 6.66 19.89
CA MET A 1 6.69 5.22 19.68
C MET A 1 5.82 4.41 20.65
N GLY A 2 4.53 4.19 20.37
CA GLY A 2 3.63 3.49 21.32
C GLY A 2 3.95 2.01 21.48
N PHE A 3 3.72 1.22 20.43
CA PHE A 3 3.88 -0.24 20.47
C PHE A 3 5.32 -0.72 20.74
N ILE A 4 6.33 -0.04 20.20
CA ILE A 4 7.74 -0.40 20.44
C ILE A 4 8.12 -0.22 21.92
N LEU A 5 7.63 0.84 22.58
CA LEU A 5 7.86 1.03 24.02
C LEU A 5 7.22 -0.07 24.87
N HIS A 6 6.18 -0.72 24.36
CA HIS A 6 5.50 -1.83 25.00
C HIS A 6 6.12 -3.20 24.64
N GLY A 7 7.28 -3.21 23.95
CA GLY A 7 8.02 -4.42 23.62
C GLY A 7 7.61 -5.11 22.32
N HIS A 8 6.72 -4.51 21.52
CA HIS A 8 6.31 -5.07 20.24
C HIS A 8 7.31 -4.74 19.12
N LYS A 9 7.53 -5.69 18.22
CA LYS A 9 8.18 -5.43 16.93
C LYS A 9 7.18 -4.77 15.99
N CYS A 10 7.60 -3.68 15.34
CA CYS A 10 6.73 -2.93 14.45
C CYS A 10 7.39 -2.78 13.07
N ARG A 11 6.61 -3.05 12.03
CA ARG A 11 6.94 -2.80 10.63
C ARG A 11 5.94 -1.80 10.07
N ILE A 12 6.42 -0.78 9.38
CA ILE A 12 5.57 0.12 8.58
C ILE A 12 5.69 -0.29 7.12
N VAL A 13 4.52 -0.50 6.51
CA VAL A 13 4.36 -0.90 5.12
C VAL A 13 3.79 0.29 4.34
N THR A 14 4.59 0.90 3.46
CA THR A 14 4.18 2.08 2.66
C THR A 14 5.08 2.28 1.45
N HIS A 15 4.90 3.35 0.69
CA HIS A 15 5.70 3.68 -0.49
C HIS A 15 7.17 3.96 -0.14
N LEU A 16 8.06 3.62 -1.08
CA LEU A 16 9.51 3.68 -0.92
C LEU A 16 10.06 5.04 -0.49
N GLU A 17 9.37 6.13 -0.86
CA GLU A 17 9.75 7.50 -0.52
C GLU A 17 9.85 7.76 0.99
N TYR A 18 9.14 6.98 1.80
CA TYR A 18 9.16 7.12 3.26
C TYR A 18 10.21 6.24 3.95
N LYS A 19 10.91 5.36 3.23
CA LYS A 19 11.84 4.38 3.80
C LYS A 19 12.85 5.03 4.76
N GLN A 20 13.57 6.04 4.28
CA GLN A 20 14.62 6.71 5.06
C GLN A 20 14.04 7.37 6.32
N TRP A 21 12.86 7.98 6.20
CA TRP A 21 12.19 8.60 7.33
C TRP A 21 11.78 7.55 8.37
N ILE A 22 11.21 6.42 7.96
CA ILE A 22 10.81 5.32 8.85
C ILE A 22 12.02 4.69 9.56
N GLU A 23 13.05 4.33 8.80
CA GLU A 23 14.26 3.70 9.32
C GLU A 23 15.03 4.64 10.27
N SER A 24 14.98 5.96 10.04
CA SER A 24 15.59 6.94 10.97
C SER A 24 14.94 6.96 12.36
N HIS A 25 13.73 6.41 12.51
CA HIS A 25 13.05 6.22 13.79
C HIS A 25 13.26 4.81 14.38
N GLY A 26 14.11 3.98 13.76
CA GLY A 26 14.37 2.61 14.20
C GLY A 26 13.19 1.65 14.00
N ILE A 27 12.29 1.95 13.06
CA ILE A 27 11.13 1.13 12.72
C ILE A 27 11.47 0.31 11.47
N GLU A 28 11.05 -0.95 11.43
CA GLU A 28 11.24 -1.80 10.25
C GLU A 28 10.39 -1.28 9.07
N PHE A 29 10.94 -1.30 7.86
CA PHE A 29 10.27 -0.85 6.65
C PHE A 29 10.05 -2.00 5.68
N ALA A 30 8.87 -2.06 5.07
CA ALA A 30 8.63 -2.82 3.84
C ALA A 30 7.92 -1.95 2.80
N SER A 31 8.28 -2.13 1.54
CA SER A 31 7.71 -1.35 0.44
C SER A 31 6.47 -2.01 -0.12
N ILE A 32 5.49 -1.19 -0.51
CA ILE A 32 4.35 -1.60 -1.34
C ILE A 32 4.29 -0.79 -2.62
N GLY A 33 3.69 -1.41 -3.64
CA GLY A 33 3.31 -0.77 -4.90
C GLY A 33 2.03 0.04 -4.77
N GLY A 34 1.46 0.42 -5.90
CA GLY A 34 0.22 1.20 -5.92
C GLY A 34 0.42 2.63 -5.43
N ASN A 35 1.34 3.39 -6.04
CA ASN A 35 1.54 4.79 -5.67
C ASN A 35 0.32 5.65 -6.08
N PRO A 36 -0.34 6.37 -5.16
CA PRO A 36 -1.48 7.23 -5.49
C PRO A 36 -1.17 8.28 -6.57
N ALA A 37 0.09 8.73 -6.69
CA ALA A 37 0.51 9.68 -7.72
C ALA A 37 0.32 9.12 -9.14
N GLU A 38 0.55 7.83 -9.35
CA GLU A 38 0.34 7.16 -10.64
C GLU A 38 -1.15 7.13 -11.00
N LEU A 39 -2.00 6.86 -10.00
CA LEU A 39 -3.45 6.87 -10.16
C LEU A 39 -3.97 8.28 -10.47
N ILE A 40 -3.47 9.30 -9.79
CA ILE A 40 -3.85 10.69 -10.04
C ILE A 40 -3.42 11.13 -11.43
N SER A 41 -2.18 10.81 -11.85
CA SER A 41 -1.68 11.07 -13.20
C SER A 41 -2.58 10.41 -14.25
N LEU A 42 -2.97 9.15 -14.05
CA LEU A 42 -3.90 8.44 -14.91
C LEU A 42 -5.26 9.16 -15.04
N CYS A 43 -5.82 9.61 -13.93
CA CYS A 43 -7.09 10.33 -13.88
C CYS A 43 -7.01 11.71 -14.54
N VAL A 44 -5.88 12.42 -14.41
CA VAL A 44 -5.64 13.72 -15.05
C VAL A 44 -5.51 13.56 -16.57
N GLU A 45 -4.76 12.56 -17.04
CA GLU A 45 -4.51 12.33 -18.48
C GLU A 45 -5.75 11.83 -19.26
N ASN A 46 -6.65 11.13 -18.57
CA ASN A 46 -7.79 10.45 -19.19
C ASN A 46 -9.14 11.04 -18.82
N GLY A 47 -9.22 11.86 -17.77
CA GLY A 47 -10.47 12.34 -17.19
C GLY A 47 -11.22 11.22 -16.46
N MET A 48 -11.55 11.45 -15.19
CA MET A 48 -12.29 10.46 -14.39
C MET A 48 -13.65 10.18 -15.04
N PHE A 49 -14.00 8.91 -15.23
CA PHE A 49 -15.26 8.44 -15.84
C PHE A 49 -15.48 8.75 -17.33
N THR A 50 -14.46 9.10 -18.09
CA THR A 50 -14.60 9.22 -19.55
C THR A 50 -14.50 7.85 -20.24
N VAL A 51 -15.02 7.73 -21.46
CA VAL A 51 -14.82 6.53 -22.30
C VAL A 51 -13.32 6.23 -22.51
N LYS A 52 -12.48 7.28 -22.55
CA LYS A 52 -11.02 7.15 -22.64
C LYS A 52 -10.44 6.49 -21.38
N PHE A 53 -10.89 6.90 -20.18
CA PHE A 53 -10.54 6.23 -18.94
C PHE A 53 -11.03 4.78 -18.90
N PHE A 54 -12.24 4.50 -19.37
CA PHE A 54 -12.73 3.11 -19.44
C PHE A 54 -11.92 2.24 -20.40
N ARG A 55 -11.41 2.80 -21.50
CA ARG A 55 -10.67 2.05 -22.53
C ARG A 55 -9.18 1.89 -22.22
N GLU A 56 -8.56 2.93 -21.66
CA GLU A 56 -7.11 3.02 -21.44
C GLU A 56 -6.73 3.04 -19.95
N GLY A 57 -7.56 3.69 -19.13
CA GLY A 57 -7.35 3.83 -17.68
C GLY A 57 -7.63 2.55 -16.89
N VAL A 58 -8.68 1.79 -17.23
CA VAL A 58 -9.08 0.58 -16.47
C VAL A 58 -7.98 -0.47 -16.41
N ARG A 59 -7.22 -0.67 -17.50
CA ARG A 59 -6.11 -1.63 -17.50
C ARG A 59 -4.99 -1.20 -16.57
N LYS A 60 -4.53 0.04 -16.69
CA LYS A 60 -3.49 0.60 -15.81
C LYS A 60 -3.95 0.64 -14.35
N PHE A 61 -5.22 0.97 -14.10
CA PHE A 61 -5.82 0.92 -12.78
C PHE A 61 -5.82 -0.50 -12.20
N ARG A 62 -6.16 -1.51 -13.00
CA ARG A 62 -6.10 -2.91 -12.58
C ARG A 62 -4.68 -3.32 -12.24
N ASP A 63 -3.72 -3.02 -13.11
CA ASP A 63 -2.30 -3.36 -12.87
C ASP A 63 -1.81 -2.70 -11.57
N TRP A 64 -2.22 -1.45 -11.31
CA TRP A 64 -1.93 -0.72 -10.07
C TRP A 64 -2.55 -1.39 -8.83
N VAL A 65 -3.81 -1.83 -8.89
CA VAL A 65 -4.46 -2.55 -7.79
C VAL A 65 -3.78 -3.89 -7.55
N ASP A 66 -3.47 -4.64 -8.61
CA ASP A 66 -2.83 -5.95 -8.51
C ASP A 66 -1.45 -5.81 -7.85
N GLU A 67 -0.66 -4.80 -8.23
CA GLU A 67 0.64 -4.52 -7.61
C GLU A 67 0.51 -4.17 -6.12
N LEU A 68 -0.45 -3.30 -5.76
CA LEU A 68 -0.74 -2.94 -4.37
C LEU A 68 -1.06 -4.19 -3.54
N LEU A 69 -1.98 -5.03 -4.02
CA LEU A 69 -2.46 -6.19 -3.26
C LEU A 69 -1.38 -7.27 -3.10
N VAL A 70 -0.63 -7.58 -4.17
CA VAL A 70 0.43 -8.60 -4.13
C VAL A 70 1.57 -8.16 -3.21
N SER A 71 2.04 -6.91 -3.37
CA SER A 71 3.13 -6.39 -2.53
C SER A 71 2.71 -6.25 -1.06
N ALA A 72 1.47 -5.83 -0.78
CA ALA A 72 0.95 -5.77 0.58
C ALA A 72 0.87 -7.16 1.21
N TRP A 73 0.42 -8.17 0.47
CA TRP A 73 0.40 -9.56 0.93
C TRP A 73 1.80 -10.03 1.34
N GLU A 74 2.81 -9.81 0.50
CA GLU A 74 4.20 -10.20 0.78
C GLU A 74 4.78 -9.43 1.99
N ALA A 75 4.53 -8.12 2.06
CA ALA A 75 5.04 -7.26 3.12
C ALA A 75 4.44 -7.57 4.51
N CYS A 76 3.23 -8.10 4.57
CA CYS A 76 2.54 -8.43 5.81
C CYS A 76 2.85 -9.84 6.35
N GLN A 77 3.59 -10.68 5.61
CA GLN A 77 3.90 -12.04 6.06
C GLN A 77 4.66 -12.07 7.40
N GLY A 78 4.30 -13.04 8.25
CA GLY A 78 4.89 -13.24 9.57
C GLY A 78 4.52 -12.19 10.62
N THR A 79 3.43 -11.44 10.40
CA THR A 79 2.90 -10.45 11.33
C THR A 79 1.72 -11.02 12.12
N ASP A 80 1.64 -10.74 13.42
CA ASP A 80 0.56 -11.23 14.29
C ASP A 80 -0.72 -10.37 14.23
N ALA A 81 -0.60 -9.10 13.84
CA ALA A 81 -1.72 -8.15 13.76
C ALA A 81 -1.46 -7.07 12.72
N ILE A 82 -2.51 -6.64 12.03
CA ILE A 82 -2.46 -5.56 11.03
C ILE A 82 -3.26 -4.36 11.53
N ILE A 83 -2.67 -3.17 11.42
CA ILE A 83 -3.36 -1.88 11.57
C ILE A 83 -3.26 -1.17 10.23
N GLU A 84 -4.40 -0.97 9.60
CA GLU A 84 -4.50 -0.45 8.23
C GLU A 84 -5.29 0.86 8.20
N SER A 85 -4.87 1.78 7.33
CA SER A 85 -5.76 2.85 6.83
C SER A 85 -6.74 2.24 5.82
N PRO A 86 -8.07 2.37 5.98
CA PRO A 86 -9.06 1.74 5.09
C PRO A 86 -8.87 2.02 3.59
N THR A 87 -8.16 3.10 3.26
CA THR A 87 -7.81 3.48 1.89
C THR A 87 -6.82 2.53 1.20
N ALA A 88 -6.09 1.70 1.96
CA ALA A 88 -5.17 0.70 1.40
C ALA A 88 -5.89 -0.56 0.88
N MET A 89 -7.14 -0.79 1.31
CA MET A 89 -8.07 -1.85 0.82
C MET A 89 -7.61 -3.31 1.01
N ALA A 90 -6.38 -3.55 1.44
CA ALA A 90 -5.74 -4.86 1.41
C ALA A 90 -5.80 -5.59 2.77
N GLY A 91 -5.74 -4.85 3.87
CA GLY A 91 -5.43 -5.42 5.19
C GLY A 91 -6.50 -6.35 5.73
N MET A 92 -7.80 -6.09 5.51
CA MET A 92 -8.87 -7.02 5.91
C MET A 92 -8.71 -8.39 5.24
N HIS A 93 -8.46 -8.42 3.93
CA HIS A 93 -8.29 -9.67 3.17
C HIS A 93 -7.01 -10.40 3.54
N ILE A 94 -5.93 -9.66 3.83
CA ILE A 94 -4.67 -10.26 4.31
C ILE A 94 -4.88 -10.89 5.69
N ALA A 95 -5.58 -10.19 6.60
CA ALA A 95 -5.83 -10.64 7.96
C ALA A 95 -6.70 -11.90 8.03
N GLU A 96 -7.62 -12.14 7.09
CA GLU A 96 -8.41 -13.38 7.04
C GLU A 96 -7.55 -14.65 6.85
N LYS A 97 -6.33 -14.49 6.32
CA LYS A 97 -5.42 -15.59 5.98
C LYS A 97 -4.24 -15.72 6.96
N LEU A 98 -4.11 -14.80 7.91
CA LEU A 98 -3.14 -14.87 9.01
C LEU A 98 -3.71 -15.67 10.18
#